data_AF-A0A9E2LI44-F1
#
_entry.id   AF-A0A9E2LI44-F1
#
_cell.length_a   1.000
_cell.length_b   1.000
_cell.length_c   1.000
_cell.angle_alpha   90.00
_cell.angle_beta   90.00
_cell.angle_gamma   90.00
#
_symmetry.space_group_name_H-M   'P 1'
#
loop_
_entity.id
_entity.type
_entity.pdbx_description
1 polymer ?
#
loop_
_entity_poly.entity_id
_entity_poly.type
_entity_poly.pdbx_seq_one_letter_code
_entity_poly.pdbx_strand_id
1 'polypeptide(L)'
;MKKYKLALCIILVLAIMPARAFSYQVDIEAISGNKYFPAVKKAVSGARESIYMVMFKVGLRAYDKDLSAYKLVEELVNAHKRGVHVKVILDQNIPFIGKDHVDEWEIEGKNAWCYKKLKESGIDVGC
;
A
#
# COMPACT_ATOMS: atom_id res chain seq x y z
N MET A 1 -15.81 49.22 25.19
CA MET A 1 -16.76 48.80 24.12
C MET A 1 -16.10 48.06 22.96
N LYS A 2 -14.96 48.52 22.42
CA LYS A 2 -14.25 47.83 21.32
C LYS A 2 -13.81 46.38 21.63
N LYS A 3 -13.32 46.11 22.85
CA LYS A 3 -12.77 44.80 23.24
C LYS A 3 -13.84 43.69 23.27
N TYR A 4 -15.04 44.01 23.73
CA TYR A 4 -16.16 43.06 23.81
C TYR A 4 -16.77 42.82 22.42
N LYS A 5 -16.79 43.83 21.55
CA LYS A 5 -17.19 43.67 20.13
C LYS A 5 -16.20 42.77 19.37
N LEU A 6 -14.89 42.90 19.62
CA LEU A 6 -13.87 42.05 19.02
C LEU A 6 -13.99 40.59 19.49
N ALA A 7 -14.19 40.37 20.80
CA ALA A 7 -14.40 39.05 21.36
C ALA A 7 -15.67 38.39 20.79
N LEU A 8 -16.76 39.15 20.66
CA LEU A 8 -18.01 38.69 20.04
C LEU A 8 -17.79 38.28 18.57
N CYS A 9 -17.04 39.06 17.79
CA CYS A 9 -16.72 38.71 16.40
C CYS A 9 -15.88 37.43 16.29
N ILE A 10 -14.92 37.21 17.20
CA ILE A 10 -14.09 35.99 17.21
C ILE A 10 -14.96 34.76 17.53
N ILE A 11 -15.84 34.86 18.53
CA ILE A 11 -16.78 33.78 18.88
C ILE A 11 -17.74 33.50 17.73
N LEU A 12 -18.22 34.53 17.04
CA LEU A 12 -19.08 34.38 15.88
C LEU A 12 -18.36 33.66 14.72
N VAL A 13 -17.10 34.01 14.44
CA VAL A 13 -16.28 33.35 13.40
C VAL A 13 -16.00 31.88 13.75
N LEU A 14 -15.72 31.59 15.02
CA LEU A 14 -15.53 30.21 15.51
C LEU A 14 -16.82 29.38 15.49
N ALA A 15 -17.98 30.00 15.73
CA ALA A 15 -19.28 29.34 15.66
C ALA A 15 -19.79 29.14 14.22
N ILE A 16 -19.36 29.99 13.28
CA ILE A 16 -19.73 29.89 11.85
C ILE A 16 -18.80 28.96 11.08
N MET A 17 -17.58 28.66 11.59
CA MET A 17 -16.80 27.53 11.07
C MET A 17 -17.56 26.25 11.40
N PRO A 18 -18.30 25.65 10.44
CA PRO A 18 -18.89 24.37 10.72
C PRO A 18 -17.70 23.45 11.00
N ALA A 19 -17.75 22.69 12.08
CA ALA A 19 -16.99 21.45 12.13
C ALA A 19 -17.41 20.72 10.85
N ARG A 20 -16.59 20.81 9.80
CA ARG A 20 -16.82 20.08 8.57
C ARG A 20 -16.60 18.64 8.97
N ALA A 21 -17.66 18.01 9.47
CA ALA A 21 -17.82 16.59 9.43
C ALA A 21 -17.78 16.27 7.94
N PHE A 22 -16.57 16.02 7.44
CA PHE A 22 -16.37 15.50 6.10
C PHE A 22 -17.04 14.13 6.10
N SER A 23 -18.32 14.09 5.75
CA SER A 23 -18.94 12.86 5.27
C SER A 23 -18.28 12.61 3.92
N TYR A 24 -17.20 11.81 3.94
CA TYR A 24 -16.53 11.41 2.72
C TYR A 24 -17.46 10.47 1.97
N GLN A 25 -18.17 11.01 0.98
CA GLN A 25 -18.91 10.17 0.03
C GLN A 25 -17.86 9.45 -0.80
N VAL A 26 -17.59 8.20 -0.43
CA VAL A 26 -16.74 7.32 -1.23
C VAL A 26 -17.65 6.47 -2.10
N ASP A 27 -17.43 6.52 -3.40
CA ASP A 27 -18.05 5.58 -4.32
C ASP A 27 -17.43 4.20 -4.09
N ILE A 28 -18.25 3.24 -3.68
CA ILE A 28 -17.83 1.85 -3.49
C ILE A 28 -17.95 1.15 -4.84
N GLU A 29 -16.82 0.87 -5.47
CA GLU A 29 -16.77 0.04 -6.67
C GLU A 29 -16.46 -1.42 -6.30
N ALA A 30 -17.34 -2.35 -6.72
CA ALA A 30 -17.05 -3.77 -6.63
C ALA A 30 -16.01 -4.16 -7.69
N ILE A 31 -14.78 -4.43 -7.24
CA ILE A 31 -13.66 -4.80 -8.11
C ILE A 31 -13.47 -6.32 -8.04
N SER A 32 -13.56 -7.01 -9.18
CA SER A 32 -13.34 -8.45 -9.28
C SER A 32 -12.66 -8.87 -10.58
N GLY A 33 -12.08 -10.08 -10.57
CA GLY A 33 -11.45 -10.69 -11.75
C GLY A 33 -10.41 -9.77 -12.41
N ASN A 34 -10.57 -9.57 -13.72
CA ASN A 34 -9.63 -8.80 -14.55
C ASN A 34 -9.53 -7.31 -14.17
N LYS A 35 -10.48 -6.77 -13.39
CA LYS A 35 -10.44 -5.39 -12.91
C LYS A 35 -9.55 -5.21 -11.68
N TYR A 36 -9.23 -6.29 -10.97
CA TYR A 36 -8.48 -6.26 -9.72
C TYR A 36 -7.09 -5.65 -9.89
N PHE A 37 -6.27 -6.21 -10.78
CA PHE A 37 -4.91 -5.75 -10.94
C PHE A 37 -4.81 -4.28 -11.43
N PRO A 38 -5.56 -3.82 -12.45
CA PRO A 38 -5.58 -2.42 -12.83
C PRO A 38 -5.94 -1.47 -11.69
N ALA A 39 -6.94 -1.82 -10.87
CA ALA A 39 -7.36 -0.99 -9.75
C ALA A 39 -6.28 -0.90 -8.65
N VAL A 40 -5.70 -2.03 -8.26
CA VAL A 40 -4.60 -2.08 -7.28
C VAL A 40 -3.38 -1.32 -7.80
N LYS A 41 -3.00 -1.53 -9.07
CA LYS A 41 -1.90 -0.80 -9.71
C LYS A 41 -2.13 0.71 -9.64
N LYS A 42 -3.33 1.18 -9.99
CA LYS A 42 -3.69 2.60 -9.90
C LYS A 42 -3.55 3.13 -8.48
N ALA A 43 -4.08 2.41 -7.48
CA ALA A 43 -3.98 2.80 -6.08
C ALA A 43 -2.52 2.91 -5.60
N VAL A 44 -1.68 1.92 -5.89
CA VAL A 44 -0.25 1.90 -5.53
C VAL A 44 0.52 3.02 -6.23
N SER A 45 0.28 3.24 -7.52
CA SER A 45 0.95 4.29 -8.29
C SER A 45 0.58 5.70 -7.82
N GLY A 46 -0.66 5.89 -7.34
CA GLY A 46 -1.18 7.17 -6.87
C GLY A 46 -0.92 7.48 -5.39
N ALA A 47 -0.42 6.51 -4.62
CA ALA A 47 -0.12 6.69 -3.20
C ALA A 47 0.94 7.78 -3.00
N ARG A 48 0.73 8.63 -1.99
CA ARG A 48 1.58 9.80 -1.69
C ARG A 48 2.35 9.70 -0.39
N GLU A 49 1.75 9.07 0.63
CA GLU A 49 2.31 9.08 1.99
C GLU A 49 2.76 7.68 2.41
N SER A 50 1.84 6.70 2.36
CA SER A 50 2.15 5.35 2.80
C SER A 50 1.36 4.26 2.07
N ILE A 51 1.92 3.05 2.09
CA ILE A 51 1.30 1.80 1.62
C ILE A 51 1.60 0.73 2.66
N TYR A 52 0.53 0.11 3.18
CA TYR A 52 0.61 -1.09 4.01
C TYR A 52 -0.08 -2.21 3.27
N MET A 53 0.62 -3.31 3.01
CA MET A 53 0.10 -4.41 2.22
C MET A 53 0.38 -5.75 2.89
N VAL A 54 -0.66 -6.54 3.09
CA VAL A 54 -0.54 -7.94 3.54
C VAL A 54 -0.76 -8.84 2.33
N MET A 55 0.14 -9.79 2.11
CA MET A 55 0.06 -10.73 0.99
C MET A 55 0.20 -12.17 1.48
N PHE A 56 -0.75 -13.01 1.09
CA PHE A 56 -0.73 -14.44 1.40
C PHE A 56 0.34 -15.19 0.57
N LYS A 57 0.18 -15.16 -0.76
CA LYS A 57 1.09 -15.82 -1.70
C LYS A 57 1.38 -14.92 -2.88
N VAL A 58 2.65 -14.64 -3.13
CA VAL A 58 3.10 -13.82 -4.26
C VAL A 58 3.81 -14.71 -5.26
N GLY A 59 3.16 -15.01 -6.38
CA GLY A 59 3.73 -15.81 -7.47
C GLY A 59 4.81 -15.08 -8.26
N LEU A 60 5.84 -14.56 -7.58
CA LEU A 60 6.94 -13.86 -8.24
C LEU A 60 7.86 -14.88 -8.91
N ARG A 61 8.18 -14.65 -10.18
CA ARG A 61 9.22 -15.36 -10.91
C ARG A 61 10.17 -14.32 -11.47
N ALA A 62 11.46 -14.40 -11.14
CA ALA A 62 12.43 -13.39 -11.55
C ALA A 62 12.55 -13.25 -13.08
N TYR A 63 12.30 -14.33 -13.82
CA TYR A 63 12.39 -14.40 -15.27
C TYR A 63 11.08 -14.00 -16.00
N ASP A 64 9.94 -13.92 -15.30
CA ASP A 64 8.65 -13.61 -15.92
C ASP A 64 8.11 -12.26 -15.42
N LYS A 65 8.55 -11.21 -16.11
CA LYS A 65 8.22 -9.82 -15.77
C LYS A 65 6.81 -9.43 -16.20
N ASP A 66 6.13 -10.26 -16.99
CA ASP A 66 4.81 -9.94 -17.52
C ASP A 66 3.68 -10.26 -16.56
N LEU A 67 3.93 -11.09 -15.56
CA LEU A 67 2.99 -11.43 -14.50
C LEU A 67 2.51 -10.19 -13.74
N SER A 68 1.21 -10.12 -13.48
CA SER A 68 0.60 -9.08 -12.65
C SER A 68 1.23 -9.00 -11.26
N ALA A 69 1.61 -10.14 -10.66
CA ALA A 69 2.31 -10.16 -9.38
C ALA A 69 3.69 -9.49 -9.46
N TYR A 70 4.44 -9.72 -10.54
CA TYR A 70 5.74 -9.08 -10.76
C TYR A 70 5.58 -7.57 -10.92
N LYS A 71 4.65 -7.15 -11.78
CA LYS A 71 4.33 -5.74 -12.00
C LYS A 71 3.86 -5.06 -10.71
N LEU A 72 3.05 -5.73 -9.87
CA LEU A 72 2.63 -5.20 -8.57
C LEU A 72 3.82 -4.92 -7.65
N VAL A 73 4.75 -5.89 -7.52
CA VAL A 73 5.94 -5.72 -6.69
C VAL A 73 6.84 -4.61 -7.23
N GLU A 74 6.98 -4.46 -8.54
CA GLU A 74 7.71 -3.32 -9.10
C GLU A 74 7.04 -1.97 -8.79
N GLU A 75 5.71 -1.89 -8.81
CA GLU A 75 5.02 -0.65 -8.43
C GLU A 75 5.20 -0.30 -6.95
N LEU A 76 5.28 -1.30 -6.05
CA LEU A 76 5.63 -1.08 -4.64
C LEU A 76 7.06 -0.53 -4.50
N VAL A 77 8.01 -1.11 -5.24
CA VAL A 77 9.40 -0.62 -5.28
C VAL A 77 9.46 0.81 -5.83
N ASN A 78 8.71 1.09 -6.91
CA ASN A 78 8.66 2.44 -7.48
C ASN A 78 8.02 3.43 -6.50
N ALA A 79 6.99 3.05 -5.76
CA ALA A 79 6.40 3.90 -4.72
C ALA A 79 7.41 4.21 -3.61
N HIS A 80 8.15 3.20 -3.13
CA HIS A 80 9.21 3.41 -2.16
C HIS A 80 10.29 4.37 -2.67
N LYS A 81 10.74 4.20 -3.92
CA LYS A 81 11.70 5.11 -4.57
C LYS A 81 11.19 6.56 -4.70
N ARG A 82 9.87 6.77 -4.77
CA ARG A 82 9.25 8.12 -4.74
C ARG A 82 9.22 8.74 -3.33
N GLY A 83 9.65 8.01 -2.30
CA GLY A 83 9.61 8.45 -0.90
C GLY A 83 8.33 8.06 -0.16
N VAL A 84 7.46 7.24 -0.75
CA VAL A 84 6.29 6.69 -0.07
C VAL A 84 6.74 5.66 0.97
N HIS A 85 6.21 5.73 2.19
CA HIS A 85 6.50 4.73 3.21
C HIS A 85 5.80 3.41 2.85
N VAL A 86 6.56 2.39 2.48
CA VAL A 86 6.01 1.08 2.09
C VAL A 86 6.37 0.04 3.14
N LYS A 87 5.34 -0.65 3.63
CA LYS A 87 5.47 -1.83 4.48
C LYS A 87 4.68 -2.99 3.90
N VAL A 88 5.34 -4.13 3.77
CA VAL A 88 4.73 -5.37 3.28
C VAL A 88 4.78 -6.43 4.38
N ILE A 89 3.69 -7.15 4.60
CA ILE A 89 3.66 -8.33 5.47
C ILE A 89 3.39 -9.54 4.57
N LEU A 90 4.32 -10.49 4.58
CA LEU A 90 4.19 -11.74 3.86
C LEU A 90 3.76 -12.84 4.83
N ASP A 91 2.61 -13.44 4.57
CA ASP A 91 2.01 -14.45 5.43
C ASP A 91 2.96 -15.66 5.65
N GLN A 92 3.19 -16.00 6.92
CA GLN A 92 4.11 -17.05 7.39
C GLN A 92 3.46 -18.41 7.59
N ASN A 93 2.18 -18.59 7.26
CA ASN A 93 1.59 -19.93 7.24
C ASN A 93 2.29 -20.86 6.21
N ILE A 94 3.18 -20.30 5.39
CA ILE A 94 4.06 -20.96 4.45
C ILE A 94 5.52 -20.55 4.80
N PRO A 95 6.41 -21.44 5.26
CA PRO A 95 7.77 -21.08 5.67
C PRO A 95 8.68 -20.81 4.45
N PHE A 96 9.13 -19.57 4.26
CA PHE A 96 9.97 -19.19 3.11
C PHE A 96 11.29 -18.49 3.46
N ILE A 97 11.56 -18.21 4.74
CA ILE A 97 12.81 -17.58 5.19
C ILE A 97 13.91 -18.65 5.33
N GLY A 98 15.09 -18.40 4.75
CA GLY A 98 16.26 -19.28 4.90
C GLY A 98 16.29 -20.51 3.98
N LYS A 99 15.52 -20.52 2.88
CA LYS A 99 15.55 -21.61 1.89
C LYS A 99 16.53 -21.31 0.75
N ASP A 100 17.46 -22.23 0.51
CA ASP A 100 18.49 -22.13 -0.54
C ASP A 100 17.97 -22.53 -1.94
N HIS A 101 16.88 -23.31 -2.01
CA HIS A 101 16.27 -23.78 -3.25
C HIS A 101 14.94 -23.05 -3.52
N VAL A 102 15.04 -21.90 -4.19
CA VAL A 102 13.92 -20.97 -4.45
C VAL A 102 13.15 -21.30 -5.74
N ASP A 103 13.60 -22.31 -6.48
CA ASP A 103 13.09 -22.66 -7.83
C ASP A 103 12.16 -23.88 -7.86
N GLU A 104 11.80 -24.44 -6.71
CA GLU A 104 10.80 -25.51 -6.66
C GLU A 104 9.39 -24.94 -6.85
N TRP A 105 8.50 -25.72 -7.48
CA TRP A 105 7.10 -25.39 -7.74
C TRP A 105 6.26 -25.15 -6.47
N GLU A 106 6.91 -25.27 -5.31
CA GLU A 106 6.37 -25.11 -3.98
C GLU A 106 5.98 -23.66 -3.66
N ILE A 107 5.04 -23.55 -2.74
CA ILE A 107 4.44 -22.27 -2.34
C ILE A 107 5.50 -21.36 -1.67
N GLU A 108 6.50 -21.98 -1.07
CA GLU A 108 7.57 -21.37 -0.28
C GLU A 108 8.58 -20.59 -1.14
N GLY A 109 8.99 -21.13 -2.29
CA GLY A 109 9.89 -20.43 -3.22
C GLY A 109 9.30 -19.13 -3.79
N LYS A 110 7.97 -19.09 -3.95
CA LYS A 110 7.26 -17.93 -4.51
C LYS A 110 7.32 -16.70 -3.59
N ASN A 111 7.06 -16.88 -2.29
CA ASN A 111 7.19 -15.78 -1.32
C ASN A 111 8.65 -15.39 -1.08
N ALA A 112 9.60 -16.32 -1.17
CA ALA A 112 11.02 -16.04 -1.02
C ALA A 112 11.56 -15.06 -2.08
N TRP A 113 11.18 -15.22 -3.36
CA TRP A 113 11.57 -14.26 -4.41
C TRP A 113 11.00 -12.86 -4.17
N CYS A 114 9.75 -12.76 -3.69
CA CYS A 114 9.14 -11.49 -3.32
C CYS A 114 9.84 -10.85 -2.12
N TYR A 115 10.08 -11.63 -1.07
CA TYR A 115 10.81 -11.20 0.13
C TYR A 115 12.18 -10.63 -0.24
N LYS A 116 12.97 -11.38 -1.02
CA LYS A 116 14.30 -10.97 -1.48
C LYS A 116 14.23 -9.64 -2.23
N LYS A 117 13.39 -9.53 -3.26
CA LYS A 117 13.28 -8.31 -4.08
C LYS A 117 12.87 -7.08 -3.27
N LEU A 118 11.93 -7.21 -2.34
CA LEU A 118 11.47 -6.11 -1.49
C LEU A 118 12.56 -5.67 -0.50
N LYS A 119 13.21 -6.63 0.19
CA LYS A 119 14.30 -6.36 1.13
C LYS A 119 15.50 -5.69 0.44
N GLU A 120 15.92 -6.21 -0.71
CA GLU A 120 17.00 -5.62 -1.53
C GLU A 120 16.66 -4.20 -2.01
N SER A 121 15.37 -3.88 -2.13
CA SER A 121 14.89 -2.53 -2.50
C SER A 121 14.74 -1.57 -1.31
N GLY A 122 15.09 -1.99 -0.09
CA GLY A 122 15.02 -1.17 1.13
C GLY A 122 13.64 -1.10 1.79
N ILE A 123 12.67 -1.91 1.34
CA ILE A 123 11.30 -1.92 1.90
C ILE A 123 11.26 -2.68 3.23
N ASP A 124 10.46 -2.19 4.19
CA ASP A 124 10.14 -2.91 5.44
C ASP A 124 9.26 -4.12 5.11
N VAL A 125 9.79 -5.31 5.36
CA VAL A 125 9.06 -6.57 5.15
C VAL A 125 8.92 -7.28 6.48
N GLY A 126 7.67 -7.34 6.95
CA GLY A 126 7.26 -8.11 8.11
C GLY A 126 6.93 -9.55 7.77
N CYS A 127 6.94 -10.37 8.82
CA CYS A 127 6.58 -11.78 8.83
C CYS A 127 5.31 -11.91 9.67
#